data_AF-A0AAT9HK85-F1
#
_entry.id   AF-A0AAT9HK85-F1
#
_cell.length_a   1.000
_cell.length_b   1.000
_cell.length_c   1.000
_cell.angle_alpha   90.00
_cell.angle_beta   90.00
_cell.angle_gamma   90.00
#
_symmetry.space_group_name_H-M   'P 1'
#
loop_
_entity.id
_entity.type
_entity.pdbx_description
1 polymer ?
#
loop_
_entity_poly.entity_id
_entity_poly.type
_entity_poly.pdbx_seq_one_letter_code
_entity_poly.pdbx_strand_id
1 'polypeptide(L)'
;MGRDVPALTFTREDRRRYRIKMQECLDTFAQMLRESRFEAERPQVGLEIELNLVDDRAEPAMRNTDVLEAIADPAWDTELGRFNLEINIPPRRLIAGGPDSWESEIRAALNHAEERARSTDARLIMTGILPTLRQEDVGAGALSENPRYQLLNDQIFAARGEDLRIEVTGIDRLRTYADSITPEAACTSTQFHLQVSPEQFAGYWNAAQAIAGVQVALAANSPSCSARSCGTRPGSRCSSRPPTPARRRSRCRAYGPGCGSGSAGSPASSTSSRRTCATSRPCSRCATSRTPRRPWSAATSPNSGS
;
A
#
# COMPACT_ATOMS: atom_id res chain seq x y z
N MET A 1 -4.74 9.97 11.60
CA MET A 1 -4.85 10.24 10.15
C MET A 1 -6.26 10.76 9.81
N GLY A 2 -6.93 10.39 8.70
CA GLY A 2 -8.12 11.04 8.12
C GLY A 2 -9.31 11.33 9.06
N ARG A 3 -10.06 12.42 8.77
CA ARG A 3 -11.24 12.82 9.55
C ARG A 3 -12.34 11.75 9.51
N ASP A 4 -13.02 11.58 10.64
CA ASP A 4 -14.22 10.77 10.73
C ASP A 4 -15.22 11.17 9.64
N VAL A 5 -15.59 10.17 8.84
CA VAL A 5 -16.58 10.35 7.79
C VAL A 5 -17.92 9.93 8.40
N PRO A 6 -18.92 10.82 8.45
CA PRO A 6 -20.26 10.38 8.82
C PRO A 6 -20.72 9.30 7.83
N ALA A 7 -21.63 8.42 8.26
CA ALA A 7 -22.23 7.44 7.36
C ALA A 7 -22.96 8.17 6.22
N LEU A 8 -22.35 8.20 5.03
CA LEU A 8 -22.84 8.96 3.88
C LEU A 8 -23.27 8.02 2.75
N THR A 9 -24.56 8.04 2.44
CA THR A 9 -25.04 7.54 1.15
C THR A 9 -24.68 8.54 0.06
N PHE A 10 -23.79 8.17 -0.87
CA PHE A 10 -23.37 9.06 -1.95
C PHE A 10 -24.33 9.05 -3.15
N THR A 11 -24.91 10.20 -3.45
CA THR A 11 -25.76 10.40 -4.62
C THR A 11 -24.94 10.52 -5.91
N ARG A 12 -25.61 10.50 -7.08
CA ARG A 12 -24.97 10.82 -8.36
C ARG A 12 -24.43 12.25 -8.41
N GLU A 13 -25.10 13.17 -7.73
CA GLU A 13 -24.67 14.56 -7.61
C GLU A 13 -23.40 14.69 -6.77
N ASP A 14 -23.32 13.98 -5.64
CA ASP A 14 -22.11 13.95 -4.80
C ASP A 14 -20.89 13.47 -5.60
N ARG A 15 -21.07 12.41 -6.39
CA ARG A 15 -20.00 11.90 -7.26
C ARG A 15 -19.58 12.92 -8.33
N ARG A 16 -20.52 13.74 -8.84
CA ARG A 16 -20.19 14.82 -9.79
C ARG A 16 -19.43 15.94 -9.08
N ARG A 17 -19.90 16.38 -7.90
CA ARG A 17 -19.24 17.41 -7.08
C ARG A 17 -17.82 16.98 -6.69
N TYR A 18 -17.65 15.73 -6.27
CA TYR A 18 -16.34 15.14 -5.97
C TYR A 18 -15.38 15.21 -7.16
N ARG A 19 -15.83 14.81 -8.37
CA ARG A 19 -14.97 14.89 -9.57
C ARG A 19 -14.57 16.31 -9.91
N ILE A 20 -15.49 17.27 -9.81
CA ILE A 20 -15.19 18.70 -10.03
C ILE A 20 -14.16 19.15 -9.01
N LYS A 21 -14.40 18.89 -7.72
CA LYS A 21 -13.50 19.29 -6.65
C LYS A 21 -12.11 18.65 -6.78
N MET A 22 -12.05 17.37 -7.17
CA MET A 22 -10.80 16.67 -7.44
C MET A 22 -10.01 17.38 -8.56
N GLN A 23 -10.68 17.78 -9.65
CA GLN A 23 -10.03 18.52 -10.73
C GLN A 23 -9.52 19.88 -10.26
N GLU A 24 -10.33 20.65 -9.50
CA GLU A 24 -9.91 21.92 -8.92
C GLU A 24 -8.69 21.78 -8.00
N CYS A 25 -8.64 20.71 -7.19
CA CYS A 25 -7.49 20.40 -6.35
C CYS A 25 -6.24 20.08 -7.18
N LEU A 26 -6.38 19.34 -8.28
CA LEU A 26 -5.26 19.07 -9.20
C LEU A 26 -4.77 20.35 -9.89
N ASP A 27 -5.67 21.23 -10.31
CA ASP A 27 -5.32 22.50 -10.95
C ASP A 27 -4.58 23.42 -9.95
N THR A 28 -5.06 23.46 -8.70
CA THR A 28 -4.40 24.18 -7.59
C THR A 28 -3.02 23.59 -7.31
N PHE A 29 -2.90 22.27 -7.23
CA PHE A 29 -1.63 21.60 -7.01
C PHE A 29 -0.62 21.89 -8.14
N ALA A 30 -1.07 21.85 -9.40
CA ALA A 30 -0.26 22.21 -10.55
C ALA A 30 0.21 23.69 -10.49
N GLN A 31 -0.63 24.59 -9.98
CA GLN A 31 -0.24 25.98 -9.74
C GLN A 31 0.82 26.08 -8.64
N MET A 32 0.63 25.42 -7.50
CA MET A 32 1.61 25.42 -6.40
C MET A 32 2.98 24.88 -6.84
N LEU A 33 2.99 23.86 -7.70
CA LEU A 33 4.21 23.31 -8.32
C LEU A 33 4.92 24.35 -9.19
N ARG A 34 4.18 25.05 -10.06
CA ARG A 34 4.75 26.11 -10.90
C ARG A 34 5.31 27.28 -10.09
N GLU A 35 4.67 27.60 -8.98
CA GLU A 35 5.02 28.74 -8.12
C GLU A 35 6.03 28.38 -7.01
N SER A 36 6.54 27.14 -6.98
CA SER A 36 7.52 26.66 -5.98
C SER A 36 7.09 26.92 -4.53
N ARG A 37 5.79 26.75 -4.22
CA ARG A 37 5.23 27.04 -2.88
C ARG A 37 5.48 25.93 -1.85
N PHE A 38 6.55 25.17 -2.00
CA PHE A 38 6.88 24.02 -1.14
C PHE A 38 8.14 24.30 -0.34
N GLU A 39 8.08 24.03 0.97
CA GLU A 39 9.27 24.02 1.83
C GLU A 39 10.08 22.75 1.53
N ALA A 40 11.32 22.92 1.08
CA ALA A 40 12.19 21.81 0.70
C ALA A 40 13.63 21.94 1.23
N GLU A 41 13.98 23.04 1.90
CA GLU A 41 15.35 23.27 2.41
C GLU A 41 15.70 22.37 3.59
N ARG A 42 14.68 21.84 4.28
CA ARG A 42 14.83 21.10 5.54
C ARG A 42 14.09 19.76 5.45
N PRO A 43 14.55 18.81 4.61
CA PRO A 43 13.85 17.56 4.39
C PRO A 43 13.66 16.80 5.70
N GLN A 44 12.41 16.40 5.94
CA GLN A 44 12.01 15.60 7.09
C GLN A 44 11.72 14.15 6.65
N VAL A 45 11.83 13.26 7.62
CA VAL A 45 11.40 11.87 7.53
C VAL A 45 10.35 11.64 8.61
N GLY A 46 9.19 11.15 8.21
CA GLY A 46 8.21 10.53 9.10
C GLY A 46 8.35 9.01 9.07
N LEU A 47 7.85 8.35 10.11
CA LEU A 47 7.83 6.90 10.23
C LEU A 47 6.47 6.47 10.73
N GLU A 48 5.88 5.50 10.06
CA GLU A 48 4.64 4.84 10.46
C GLU A 48 4.96 3.36 10.74
N ILE A 49 4.42 2.83 11.83
CA ILE A 49 4.59 1.42 12.20
C ILE A 49 3.23 0.86 12.55
N GLU A 50 2.84 -0.21 11.85
CA GLU A 50 1.64 -0.98 12.15
C GLU A 50 2.00 -2.21 12.98
N LEU A 51 1.13 -2.56 13.91
CA LEU A 51 1.34 -3.61 14.90
C LEU A 51 0.10 -4.50 14.99
N ASN A 52 0.32 -5.77 15.31
CA ASN A 52 -0.77 -6.69 15.66
C ASN A 52 -0.96 -6.73 17.18
N LEU A 53 -2.20 -6.94 17.60
CA LEU A 53 -2.59 -7.22 18.97
C LEU A 53 -2.86 -8.72 19.14
N VAL A 54 -2.32 -9.29 20.21
CA VAL A 54 -2.55 -10.69 20.57
C VAL A 54 -2.90 -10.86 22.04
N ASP A 55 -3.61 -11.94 22.35
CA ASP A 55 -3.88 -12.35 23.74
C ASP A 55 -2.69 -13.17 24.33
N ASP A 56 -2.85 -13.67 25.55
CA ASP A 56 -1.84 -14.50 26.22
C ASP A 56 -1.61 -15.88 25.55
N ARG A 57 -2.48 -16.29 24.62
CA ARG A 57 -2.31 -17.50 23.79
C ARG A 57 -1.68 -17.18 22.44
N ALA A 58 -1.29 -15.92 22.22
CA ALA A 58 -0.82 -15.39 20.95
C ALA A 58 -1.87 -15.47 19.82
N GLU A 59 -3.16 -15.56 20.14
CA GLU A 59 -4.25 -15.47 19.18
C GLU A 59 -4.61 -13.98 18.95
N PRO A 60 -5.17 -13.60 17.79
CA PRO A 60 -5.52 -12.20 17.50
C PRO A 60 -6.48 -11.60 18.54
N ALA A 61 -6.16 -10.42 19.06
CA ALA A 61 -6.99 -9.73 20.05
C ALA A 61 -7.75 -8.55 19.42
N MET A 62 -9.08 -8.66 19.31
CA MET A 62 -9.98 -7.65 18.71
C MET A 62 -10.26 -6.46 19.65
N ARG A 63 -9.21 -5.80 20.13
CA ARG A 63 -9.24 -4.83 21.24
C ARG A 63 -8.55 -3.49 20.92
N ASN A 64 -8.43 -3.11 19.66
CA ASN A 64 -7.73 -1.87 19.30
C ASN A 64 -8.30 -0.61 19.98
N THR A 65 -9.63 -0.45 20.05
CA THR A 65 -10.26 0.68 20.76
C THR A 65 -9.86 0.70 22.24
N ASP A 66 -10.01 -0.41 22.96
CA ASP A 66 -9.63 -0.52 24.38
C ASP A 66 -8.15 -0.17 24.60
N VAL A 67 -7.27 -0.68 23.73
CA VAL A 67 -5.83 -0.44 23.82
C VAL A 67 -5.50 1.02 23.53
N LEU A 68 -6.12 1.64 22.52
CA LEU A 68 -5.91 3.06 22.20
C LEU A 68 -6.39 3.97 23.33
N GLU A 69 -7.52 3.67 23.95
CA GLU A 69 -8.01 4.39 25.13
C GLU A 69 -7.02 4.27 26.30
N ALA A 70 -6.42 3.09 26.50
CA ALA A 70 -5.40 2.89 27.53
C ALA A 70 -4.06 3.58 27.22
N ILE A 71 -3.67 3.66 25.95
CA ILE A 71 -2.47 4.37 25.48
C ILE A 71 -2.66 5.88 25.67
N ALA A 72 -3.82 6.42 25.28
CA ALA A 72 -4.19 7.82 25.40
C ALA A 72 -3.17 8.80 24.77
N ASP A 73 -2.60 8.43 23.62
CA ASP A 73 -1.62 9.23 22.87
C ASP A 73 -2.10 9.46 21.43
N PRO A 74 -2.22 10.72 20.96
CA PRO A 74 -2.69 11.04 19.62
C PRO A 74 -1.76 10.61 18.48
N ALA A 75 -0.54 10.15 18.78
CA ALA A 75 0.35 9.53 17.79
C ALA A 75 -0.17 8.14 17.34
N TRP A 76 -1.06 7.53 18.11
CA TRP A 76 -1.64 6.21 17.82
C TRP A 76 -3.04 6.32 17.23
N ASP A 77 -3.35 5.46 16.26
CA ASP A 77 -4.66 5.42 15.60
C ASP A 77 -5.08 3.96 15.33
N THR A 78 -6.37 3.82 15.01
CA THR A 78 -6.96 2.54 14.56
C THR A 78 -6.49 2.21 13.15
N GLU A 79 -6.13 0.95 12.95
CA GLU A 79 -5.94 0.39 11.61
C GLU A 79 -7.22 -0.29 11.08
N LEU A 80 -7.17 -0.85 9.87
CA LEU A 80 -8.32 -1.52 9.24
C LEU A 80 -8.94 -2.62 10.12
N GLY A 81 -8.11 -3.42 10.79
CA GLY A 81 -8.55 -4.51 11.66
C GLY A 81 -8.63 -4.12 13.13
N ARG A 82 -9.60 -4.69 13.87
CA ARG A 82 -9.75 -4.54 15.34
C ARG A 82 -8.57 -5.11 16.13
N PHE A 83 -7.73 -5.90 15.47
CA PHE A 83 -6.49 -6.45 15.99
C PHE A 83 -5.24 -5.69 15.56
N ASN A 84 -5.39 -4.53 14.91
CA ASN A 84 -4.27 -3.70 14.46
C ASN A 84 -4.29 -2.30 15.06
N LEU A 85 -3.08 -1.77 15.22
CA LEU A 85 -2.80 -0.39 15.63
C LEU A 85 -1.73 0.19 14.72
N GLU A 86 -1.79 1.50 14.48
CA GLU A 86 -0.69 2.26 13.88
C GLU A 86 -0.13 3.28 14.87
N ILE A 87 1.17 3.53 14.79
CA ILE A 87 1.81 4.69 15.38
C ILE A 87 2.45 5.55 14.29
N ASN A 88 2.17 6.85 14.34
CA ASN A 88 2.76 7.88 13.49
C ASN A 88 3.83 8.66 14.26
N ILE A 89 5.10 8.39 13.98
CA ILE A 89 6.22 9.13 14.56
C ILE A 89 6.33 10.51 13.88
N PRO A 90 6.36 11.62 14.63
CA PRO A 90 6.39 12.96 14.07
C PRO A 90 7.54 13.18 13.07
N PRO A 91 7.30 13.90 11.96
CA PRO A 91 8.33 14.22 10.99
C PRO A 91 9.48 15.01 11.62
N ARG A 92 10.71 14.53 11.40
CA ARG A 92 11.92 15.19 11.90
C ARG A 92 13.08 15.02 10.92
N ARG A 93 14.14 15.82 11.09
CA ARG A 93 15.34 15.64 10.27
C ARG A 93 15.98 14.29 10.61
N LEU A 94 16.41 13.56 9.59
CA LEU A 94 16.97 12.20 9.75
C LEU A 94 18.10 12.13 10.79
N ILE A 95 19.00 13.13 10.80
CA ILE A 95 20.18 13.20 11.68
C ILE A 95 19.93 13.97 12.99
N ALA A 96 18.69 14.40 13.26
CA ALA A 96 18.41 15.15 14.48
C ALA A 96 18.60 14.27 15.73
N GLY A 97 19.28 14.79 16.76
CA GLY A 97 19.47 14.10 18.03
C GLY A 97 20.58 13.04 18.06
N GLY A 98 21.32 12.84 16.96
CA GLY A 98 22.40 11.85 16.89
C GLY A 98 21.95 10.47 16.40
N PRO A 99 22.86 9.48 16.35
CA PRO A 99 22.61 8.19 15.71
C PRO A 99 21.49 7.37 16.38
N ASP A 100 21.35 7.46 17.69
CA ASP A 100 20.45 6.57 18.47
C ASP A 100 19.10 7.22 18.81
N SER A 101 18.88 8.47 18.37
CA SER A 101 17.70 9.23 18.76
C SER A 101 16.40 8.62 18.20
N TRP A 102 16.45 8.04 16.99
CA TRP A 102 15.30 7.37 16.36
C TRP A 102 14.93 6.13 17.13
N GLU A 103 15.91 5.27 17.39
CA GLU A 103 15.69 4.05 18.13
C GLU A 103 15.13 4.32 19.52
N SER A 104 15.71 5.30 20.24
CA SER A 104 15.30 5.63 21.60
C SER A 104 13.85 6.10 21.66
N GLU A 105 13.44 6.98 20.73
CA GLU A 105 12.07 7.49 20.65
C GLU A 105 11.07 6.40 20.27
N ILE A 106 11.36 5.62 19.22
CA ILE A 106 10.50 4.52 18.77
C ILE A 106 10.35 3.49 19.90
N ARG A 107 11.47 3.09 20.52
CA ARG A 107 11.46 2.11 21.61
C ARG A 107 10.68 2.60 22.81
N ALA A 108 10.81 3.88 23.18
CA ALA A 108 10.04 4.46 24.28
C ALA A 108 8.54 4.42 23.97
N ALA A 109 8.12 4.81 22.77
CA ALA A 109 6.72 4.79 22.35
C ALA A 109 6.15 3.36 22.32
N LEU A 110 6.88 2.39 21.76
CA LEU A 110 6.47 1.00 21.71
C LEU A 110 6.40 0.36 23.10
N ASN A 111 7.37 0.63 23.98
CA ASN A 111 7.36 0.11 25.35
C ASN A 111 6.20 0.68 26.16
N HIS A 112 5.91 1.97 25.99
CA HIS A 112 4.76 2.60 26.63
C HIS A 112 3.46 1.94 26.17
N ALA A 113 3.28 1.75 24.86
CA ALA A 113 2.10 1.12 24.32
C ALA A 113 1.93 -0.34 24.76
N GLU A 114 3.03 -1.11 24.81
CA GLU A 114 3.03 -2.49 25.35
C GLU A 114 2.62 -2.55 26.82
N GLU A 115 3.10 -1.63 27.66
CA GLU A 115 2.68 -1.55 29.06
C GLU A 115 1.17 -1.28 29.18
N ARG A 116 0.64 -0.37 28.35
CA ARG A 116 -0.79 -0.02 28.34
C ARG A 116 -1.65 -1.14 27.78
N ALA A 117 -1.25 -1.79 26.69
CA ALA A 117 -1.99 -2.92 26.12
C ALA A 117 -2.14 -4.08 27.10
N ARG A 118 -1.14 -4.34 27.95
CA ARG A 118 -1.24 -5.38 28.98
C ARG A 118 -2.34 -5.11 30.00
N SER A 119 -2.72 -3.85 30.22
CA SER A 119 -3.83 -3.51 31.11
C SER A 119 -5.20 -3.88 30.52
N THR A 120 -5.26 -4.24 29.23
CA THR A 120 -6.48 -4.64 28.51
C THR A 120 -6.40 -6.10 28.00
N ASP A 121 -5.54 -6.93 28.61
CA ASP A 121 -5.30 -8.33 28.24
C ASP A 121 -4.79 -8.52 26.80
N ALA A 122 -4.09 -7.52 26.24
CA ALA A 122 -3.49 -7.56 24.91
C ALA A 122 -1.97 -7.33 24.96
N ARG A 123 -1.27 -7.76 23.91
CA ARG A 123 0.17 -7.53 23.69
C ARG A 123 0.44 -7.11 22.25
N LEU A 124 1.45 -6.27 22.06
CA LEU A 124 1.88 -5.82 20.73
C LEU A 124 2.85 -6.81 20.11
N ILE A 125 2.64 -7.14 18.84
CA ILE A 125 3.53 -7.98 18.03
C ILE A 125 3.87 -7.29 16.71
N MET A 126 5.16 -7.14 16.44
CA MET A 126 5.71 -6.67 15.17
C MET A 126 5.96 -7.84 14.22
N THR A 127 4.95 -8.24 13.46
CA THR A 127 5.05 -9.28 12.43
C THR A 127 4.18 -8.90 11.25
N GLY A 128 4.67 -9.09 10.02
CA GLY A 128 3.93 -8.63 8.83
C GLY A 128 2.62 -9.38 8.66
N ILE A 129 2.57 -10.69 8.92
CA ILE A 129 1.32 -11.46 9.04
C ILE A 129 1.41 -12.29 10.31
N LEU A 130 0.37 -12.23 11.14
CA LEU A 130 0.29 -13.00 12.36
C LEU A 130 0.08 -14.51 12.04
N PRO A 131 0.97 -15.42 12.47
CA PRO A 131 0.88 -16.85 12.13
C PRO A 131 -0.36 -17.57 12.65
N THR A 132 -0.92 -17.08 13.76
CA THR A 132 -2.12 -17.62 14.42
C THR A 132 -3.40 -17.13 13.80
N LEU A 133 -3.36 -16.08 12.96
CA LEU A 133 -4.53 -15.52 12.29
C LEU A 133 -5.21 -16.56 11.38
N ARG A 134 -6.51 -16.72 11.55
CA ARG A 134 -7.34 -17.67 10.80
C ARG A 134 -8.35 -16.93 9.93
N GLN A 135 -8.98 -17.67 9.03
CA GLN A 135 -10.01 -17.11 8.16
C GLN A 135 -11.22 -16.57 8.94
N GLU A 136 -11.55 -17.19 10.08
CA GLU A 136 -12.62 -16.75 10.99
C GLU A 136 -12.32 -15.40 11.66
N ASP A 137 -11.04 -15.02 11.76
CA ASP A 137 -10.59 -13.78 12.40
C ASP A 137 -10.58 -12.57 11.45
N VAL A 138 -10.77 -12.78 10.14
CA VAL A 138 -10.72 -11.72 9.10
C VAL A 138 -12.05 -11.53 8.38
N GLY A 139 -13.16 -11.79 9.08
CA GLY A 139 -14.51 -11.48 8.60
C GLY A 139 -14.88 -10.01 8.79
N ALA A 140 -16.10 -9.64 8.39
CA ALA A 140 -16.61 -8.27 8.54
C ALA A 140 -16.63 -7.77 10.00
N GLY A 141 -16.80 -8.68 10.98
CA GLY A 141 -16.80 -8.34 12.41
C GLY A 141 -15.42 -7.98 12.97
N ALA A 142 -14.34 -8.25 12.23
CA ALA A 142 -12.99 -7.87 12.61
C ALA A 142 -12.59 -6.50 12.06
N LEU A 143 -13.45 -5.83 11.30
CA LEU A 143 -13.23 -4.47 10.83
C LEU A 143 -13.31 -3.48 11.98
N SER A 144 -12.38 -2.53 12.04
CA SER A 144 -12.40 -1.45 13.03
C SER A 144 -13.69 -0.64 12.96
N GLU A 145 -14.11 -0.13 14.11
CA GLU A 145 -15.42 0.52 14.28
C GLU A 145 -15.54 1.86 13.56
N ASN A 146 -14.43 2.43 13.09
CA ASN A 146 -14.45 3.69 12.35
C ASN A 146 -15.32 3.53 11.07
N PRO A 147 -16.41 4.32 10.90
CA PRO A 147 -17.30 4.23 9.75
C PRO A 147 -16.60 4.35 8.39
N ARG A 148 -15.41 4.99 8.35
CA ARG A 148 -14.57 5.08 7.15
C ARG A 148 -14.28 3.71 6.53
N TYR A 149 -14.00 2.72 7.37
CA TYR A 149 -13.61 1.39 6.90
C TYR A 149 -14.78 0.62 6.31
N GLN A 150 -15.96 0.71 6.93
CA GLN A 150 -17.20 0.14 6.38
C GLN A 150 -17.54 0.77 5.03
N LEU A 151 -17.43 2.10 4.94
CA LEU A 151 -17.70 2.83 3.70
C LEU A 151 -16.71 2.45 2.58
N LEU A 152 -15.43 2.31 2.91
CA LEU A 152 -14.40 1.83 1.97
C LEU A 152 -14.72 0.42 1.48
N ASN A 153 -15.06 -0.50 2.39
CA ASN A 153 -15.50 -1.84 2.06
C ASN A 153 -16.65 -1.81 1.05
N ASP A 154 -17.72 -1.09 1.36
CA ASP A 154 -18.91 -1.03 0.50
C ASP A 154 -18.60 -0.43 -0.88
N GLN A 155 -17.80 0.64 -0.95
CA GLN A 155 -17.44 1.24 -2.24
C GLN A 155 -16.53 0.33 -3.08
N ILE A 156 -15.58 -0.38 -2.46
CA ILE A 156 -14.68 -1.31 -3.17
C ILE A 156 -15.48 -2.48 -3.75
N PHE A 157 -16.37 -3.08 -2.97
CA PHE A 157 -17.21 -4.19 -3.44
C PHE A 157 -18.27 -3.73 -4.45
N ALA A 158 -18.87 -2.55 -4.28
CA ALA A 158 -19.77 -1.99 -5.27
C ALA A 158 -19.08 -1.70 -6.61
N ALA A 159 -17.81 -1.28 -6.59
CA ALA A 159 -17.03 -1.02 -7.80
C ALA A 159 -16.56 -2.32 -8.49
N ARG A 160 -16.23 -3.35 -7.70
CA ARG A 160 -15.79 -4.66 -8.22
C ARG A 160 -16.94 -5.51 -8.76
N GLY A 161 -18.06 -5.57 -8.03
CA GLY A 161 -19.20 -6.42 -8.35
C GLY A 161 -18.99 -7.92 -8.13
N GLU A 162 -17.89 -8.33 -7.49
CA GLU A 162 -17.55 -9.71 -7.15
C GLU A 162 -16.64 -9.78 -5.90
N ASP A 163 -16.53 -10.96 -5.31
CA ASP A 163 -15.68 -11.22 -4.14
C ASP A 163 -14.19 -11.06 -4.44
N LEU A 164 -13.41 -10.69 -3.42
CA LEU A 164 -11.96 -10.60 -3.49
C LEU A 164 -11.34 -11.99 -3.57
N ARG A 165 -10.78 -12.32 -4.72
CA ARG A 165 -9.99 -13.54 -4.90
C ARG A 165 -8.55 -13.34 -4.41
N ILE A 166 -8.18 -14.06 -3.36
CA ILE A 166 -6.83 -14.05 -2.79
C ILE A 166 -6.13 -15.35 -3.17
N GLU A 167 -4.94 -15.24 -3.77
CA GLU A 167 -4.11 -16.37 -4.16
C GLU A 167 -2.66 -16.11 -3.79
N VAL A 168 -2.14 -16.92 -2.85
CA VAL A 168 -0.72 -16.88 -2.44
C VAL A 168 -0.10 -18.20 -2.82
N THR A 169 1.00 -18.14 -3.58
CA THR A 169 1.73 -19.33 -4.03
C THR A 169 3.11 -19.34 -3.38
N GLY A 170 3.40 -20.39 -2.62
CA GLY A 170 4.72 -20.69 -2.08
C GLY A 170 4.92 -22.20 -1.97
N ILE A 171 5.60 -22.65 -0.92
CA ILE A 171 5.63 -24.07 -0.53
C ILE A 171 4.21 -24.55 -0.27
N ASP A 172 3.44 -23.75 0.47
CA ASP A 172 2.00 -23.90 0.63
C ASP A 172 1.25 -23.00 -0.36
N ARG A 173 0.00 -23.38 -0.66
CA ARG A 173 -0.89 -22.60 -1.52
C ARG A 173 -2.12 -22.20 -0.75
N LEU A 174 -2.40 -20.90 -0.73
CA LEU A 174 -3.66 -20.34 -0.28
C LEU A 174 -4.45 -19.90 -1.50
N ARG A 175 -5.70 -20.35 -1.60
CA ARG A 175 -6.68 -19.80 -2.53
C ARG A 175 -8.00 -19.66 -1.79
N THR A 176 -8.46 -18.43 -1.65
CA THR A 176 -9.71 -18.13 -0.96
C THR A 176 -10.43 -16.96 -1.61
N TYR A 177 -11.68 -16.78 -1.23
CA TYR A 177 -12.50 -15.63 -1.57
C TYR A 177 -12.86 -14.91 -0.26
N ALA A 178 -12.88 -13.59 -0.32
CA ALA A 178 -13.31 -12.74 0.78
C ALA A 178 -14.40 -11.79 0.31
N ASP A 179 -15.44 -11.68 1.12
CA ASP A 179 -16.60 -10.80 0.96
C ASP A 179 -16.42 -9.45 1.68
N SER A 180 -15.23 -9.23 2.26
CA SER A 180 -14.83 -7.96 2.87
C SER A 180 -13.36 -7.65 2.57
N ILE A 181 -12.96 -6.39 2.78
CA ILE A 181 -11.57 -5.93 2.65
C ILE A 181 -10.68 -6.34 3.83
N THR A 182 -11.27 -6.85 4.91
CA THR A 182 -10.57 -7.17 6.17
C THR A 182 -9.34 -8.07 6.03
N PRO A 183 -9.23 -9.01 5.07
CA PRO A 183 -7.98 -9.76 4.88
C PRO A 183 -6.76 -8.90 4.56
N GLU A 184 -6.94 -7.66 4.10
CA GLU A 184 -5.84 -6.69 3.99
C GLU A 184 -5.23 -6.37 5.37
N ALA A 185 -6.05 -6.27 6.42
CA ALA A 185 -5.62 -5.98 7.79
C ALA A 185 -4.68 -7.07 8.37
N ALA A 186 -4.64 -8.26 7.74
CA ALA A 186 -3.66 -9.27 8.08
C ALA A 186 -2.21 -8.81 7.84
N CYS A 187 -2.01 -7.85 6.94
CA CYS A 187 -0.71 -7.30 6.61
C CYS A 187 -0.43 -6.07 7.47
N THR A 188 0.67 -6.09 8.23
CA THR A 188 1.23 -4.88 8.85
C THR A 188 2.49 -4.43 8.14
N SER A 189 2.81 -3.15 8.24
CA SER A 189 3.96 -2.57 7.58
C SER A 189 4.76 -1.59 8.45
N THR A 190 5.94 -1.24 7.95
CA THR A 190 6.73 -0.11 8.44
C THR A 190 7.00 0.80 7.26
N GLN A 191 6.53 2.04 7.34
CA GLN A 191 6.51 2.96 6.22
C GLN A 191 7.35 4.20 6.53
N PHE A 192 8.20 4.59 5.58
CA PHE A 192 9.06 5.77 5.71
C PHE A 192 8.54 6.88 4.80
N HIS A 193 8.20 8.03 5.38
CA HIS A 193 7.66 9.18 4.66
C HIS A 193 8.76 10.21 4.46
N LEU A 194 9.39 10.21 3.29
CA LEU A 194 10.44 11.16 2.95
C LEU A 194 9.88 12.41 2.28
N GLN A 195 10.13 13.57 2.87
CA GLN A 195 9.85 14.86 2.22
C GLN A 195 10.88 15.13 1.11
N VAL A 196 10.40 15.39 -0.10
CA VAL A 196 11.22 15.65 -1.28
C VAL A 196 10.78 16.93 -1.97
N SER A 197 11.72 17.64 -2.60
CA SER A 197 11.39 18.78 -3.44
C SER A 197 10.70 18.32 -4.73
N PRO A 198 9.83 19.14 -5.35
CA PRO A 198 9.21 18.81 -6.62
C PRO A 198 10.21 18.44 -7.73
N GLU A 199 11.35 19.11 -7.78
CA GLU A 199 12.40 18.89 -8.79
C GLU A 199 13.06 17.52 -8.63
N GLN A 200 13.15 17.04 -7.39
CA GLN A 200 13.78 15.76 -7.06
C GLN A 200 12.80 14.59 -7.04
N PHE A 201 11.49 14.85 -6.94
CA PHE A 201 10.44 13.84 -6.75
C PHE A 201 10.57 12.66 -7.73
N ALA A 202 10.71 12.93 -9.03
CA ALA A 202 10.79 11.87 -10.04
C ALA A 202 12.00 10.93 -9.82
N GLY A 203 13.14 11.49 -9.41
CA GLY A 203 14.35 10.72 -9.11
C GLY A 203 14.15 9.81 -7.89
N TYR A 204 13.61 10.35 -6.80
CA TYR A 204 13.31 9.59 -5.58
C TYR A 204 12.24 8.53 -5.80
N TRP A 205 11.16 8.86 -6.51
CA TRP A 205 10.10 7.92 -6.86
C TRP A 205 10.66 6.73 -7.64
N ASN A 206 11.43 6.99 -8.70
CA ASN A 206 12.01 5.91 -9.51
C ASN A 206 13.00 5.06 -8.72
N ALA A 207 13.81 5.68 -7.84
CA ALA A 207 14.73 4.96 -6.96
C ALA A 207 13.97 4.06 -5.98
N ALA A 208 12.93 4.57 -5.32
CA ALA A 208 12.08 3.80 -4.40
C ALA A 208 11.44 2.59 -5.09
N GLN A 209 10.88 2.78 -6.30
CA GLN A 209 10.32 1.68 -7.09
C GLN A 209 11.39 0.65 -7.49
N ALA A 210 12.60 1.09 -7.85
CA ALA A 210 13.68 0.19 -8.25
C ALA A 210 14.20 -0.69 -7.10
N ILE A 211 14.14 -0.20 -5.85
CA ILE A 211 14.63 -0.94 -4.67
C ILE A 211 13.53 -1.66 -3.89
N ALA A 212 12.24 -1.40 -4.16
CA ALA A 212 11.11 -1.95 -3.41
C ALA A 212 11.19 -3.48 -3.23
N GLY A 213 11.53 -4.22 -4.31
CA GLY A 213 11.68 -5.67 -4.23
C GLY A 213 12.81 -6.14 -3.31
N VAL A 214 13.92 -5.39 -3.25
CA VAL A 214 15.04 -5.67 -2.34
C VAL A 214 14.64 -5.38 -0.90
N GLN A 215 13.91 -4.28 -0.66
CA GLN A 215 13.42 -3.93 0.67
C GLN A 215 12.45 -4.99 1.21
N VAL A 216 11.48 -5.44 0.40
CA VAL A 216 10.56 -6.51 0.79
C VAL A 216 11.31 -7.82 1.08
N ALA A 217 12.33 -8.15 0.29
CA ALA A 217 13.12 -9.37 0.51
C ALA A 217 13.94 -9.32 1.81
N LEU A 218 14.54 -8.16 2.13
CA LEU A 218 15.32 -7.98 3.36
C LEU A 218 14.42 -7.91 4.61
N ALA A 219 13.23 -7.33 4.47
CA ALA A 219 12.26 -7.15 5.56
C ALA A 219 11.25 -8.30 5.68
N ALA A 220 11.44 -9.41 4.96
CA ALA A 220 10.49 -10.52 4.93
C ALA A 220 10.27 -11.10 6.35
N ASN A 221 9.07 -10.87 6.90
CA ASN A 221 8.71 -11.26 8.26
C ASN A 221 7.31 -11.93 8.35
N SER A 222 6.79 -12.42 7.21
CA SER A 222 5.46 -13.05 7.10
C SER A 222 5.55 -14.49 6.60
N PRO A 223 6.16 -15.42 7.36
CA PRO A 223 6.52 -16.76 6.86
C PRO A 223 5.33 -17.69 6.64
N SER A 224 4.18 -17.41 7.28
CA SER A 224 2.99 -18.25 7.21
C SER A 224 1.73 -17.41 7.09
N CYS A 225 0.88 -17.75 6.14
CA CYS A 225 -0.51 -17.32 6.07
C CYS A 225 -1.36 -18.59 6.19
N SER A 226 -2.09 -18.76 7.28
CA SER A 226 -2.78 -20.01 7.57
C SER A 226 -3.96 -20.22 6.62
N ALA A 227 -3.78 -21.10 5.63
CA ALA A 227 -4.87 -21.71 4.86
C ALA A 227 -5.47 -22.95 5.57
N ARG A 228 -5.17 -23.16 6.85
CA ARG A 228 -5.57 -24.39 7.57
C ARG A 228 -6.99 -24.32 8.12
N SER A 229 -7.97 -24.06 7.25
CA SER A 229 -9.37 -24.44 7.51
C SER A 229 -10.20 -24.52 6.22
N CYS A 230 -9.63 -25.03 5.12
CA CYS A 230 -10.45 -25.52 4.00
C CYS A 230 -10.05 -26.96 3.68
N GLY A 231 -10.99 -27.87 3.89
CA GLY A 231 -10.81 -29.31 3.82
C GLY A 231 -10.05 -29.78 2.60
N THR A 232 -8.77 -30.06 2.78
CA THR A 232 -8.01 -30.97 1.93
C THR A 232 -7.53 -32.11 2.82
N ARG A 233 -7.92 -33.33 2.44
CA ARG A 233 -7.66 -34.57 3.17
C ARG A 233 -6.18 -34.69 3.57
N PRO A 234 -5.86 -35.21 4.76
CA PRO A 234 -4.48 -35.49 5.13
C PRO A 234 -4.00 -36.69 4.32
N GLY A 235 -3.00 -36.49 3.46
CA GLY A 235 -2.38 -37.60 2.74
C GLY A 235 -1.75 -37.23 1.42
N SER A 236 -0.60 -36.57 1.44
CA SER A 236 0.50 -36.93 0.54
C SER A 236 1.81 -36.39 1.06
N ARG A 237 2.73 -37.30 1.39
CA ARG A 237 4.14 -36.99 1.53
C ARG A 237 4.62 -36.41 0.20
N CYS A 238 5.08 -35.16 0.19
CA CYS A 238 5.77 -34.61 -0.96
C CYS A 238 7.18 -35.20 -1.08
N SER A 239 7.39 -35.98 -2.14
CA SER A 239 8.71 -36.42 -2.58
C SER A 239 9.52 -35.26 -3.15
N SER A 240 10.81 -35.21 -2.83
CA SER A 240 11.78 -34.25 -3.35
C SER A 240 12.09 -34.50 -4.83
N ARG A 241 11.53 -33.70 -5.74
CA ARG A 241 12.08 -33.52 -7.09
C ARG A 241 11.71 -32.14 -7.65
N PRO A 242 12.67 -31.36 -8.18
CA PRO A 242 12.39 -30.02 -8.69
C PRO A 242 11.75 -30.07 -10.09
N PRO A 243 10.73 -29.25 -10.39
CA PRO A 243 10.21 -29.12 -11.75
C PRO A 243 11.03 -28.10 -12.58
N THR A 244 11.38 -28.50 -13.80
CA THR A 244 11.98 -27.68 -14.87
C THR A 244 11.08 -26.50 -15.30
N PRO A 245 11.65 -25.39 -15.81
CA PRO A 245 10.90 -24.16 -16.07
C PRO A 245 10.12 -24.23 -17.40
N ALA A 246 8.79 -24.17 -17.32
CA ALA A 246 7.95 -23.98 -18.49
C ALA A 246 7.78 -22.47 -18.80
N ARG A 247 8.35 -22.02 -19.92
CA ARG A 247 8.06 -20.72 -20.53
C ARG A 247 6.56 -20.62 -20.85
N ARG A 248 5.88 -19.58 -20.38
CA ARG A 248 4.65 -19.11 -21.05
C ARG A 248 4.53 -17.58 -21.00
N ARG A 249 4.42 -17.01 -22.20
CA ARG A 249 4.19 -15.59 -22.48
C ARG A 249 2.78 -15.20 -22.00
N SER A 250 2.68 -14.15 -21.19
CA SER A 250 1.42 -13.44 -20.94
C SER A 250 1.20 -12.38 -22.04
N ARG A 251 0.04 -12.42 -22.70
CA ARG A 251 -0.47 -11.30 -23.50
C ARG A 251 -1.39 -10.48 -22.59
N CYS A 252 -1.05 -9.22 -22.33
CA CYS A 252 -1.97 -8.25 -21.75
C CYS A 252 -2.99 -7.85 -22.82
N ARG A 253 -4.28 -7.89 -22.48
CA ARG A 253 -5.37 -7.28 -23.27
C ARG A 253 -5.92 -6.13 -22.42
N ALA A 254 -5.72 -4.91 -22.88
CA ALA A 254 -6.29 -3.71 -22.29
C ALA A 254 -7.74 -3.55 -22.77
N TYR A 255 -8.67 -3.25 -21.86
CA TYR A 255 -10.01 -2.75 -22.20
C TYR A 255 -10.03 -1.24 -21.93
N GLY A 256 -10.33 -0.45 -22.97
CA GLY A 256 -10.64 0.97 -22.86
C GLY A 256 -12.16 1.22 -22.74
N PRO A 257 -12.59 2.41 -22.29
CA PRO A 257 -13.99 2.69 -21.99
C PRO A 257 -14.81 2.98 -23.26
N GLY A 258 -15.97 2.34 -23.38
CA GLY A 258 -16.94 2.55 -24.46
C GLY A 258 -17.97 3.62 -24.09
N CYS A 259 -18.14 4.60 -24.98
CA CYS A 259 -19.15 5.65 -24.93
C CYS A 259 -20.57 5.13 -25.24
N GLY A 260 -21.56 5.62 -24.48
CA GLY A 260 -22.84 6.14 -24.98
C GLY A 260 -23.84 5.15 -25.62
N SER A 261 -24.86 4.79 -24.85
CA SER A 261 -26.12 4.23 -25.34
C SER A 261 -27.02 5.31 -25.98
N GLY A 262 -27.36 5.15 -27.25
CA GLY A 262 -28.45 5.84 -27.94
C GLY A 262 -29.41 4.80 -28.54
N SER A 263 -30.70 4.97 -28.25
CA SER A 263 -31.78 4.02 -28.49
C SER A 263 -32.41 4.09 -29.89
N ALA A 264 -32.79 2.90 -30.38
CA ALA A 264 -33.98 2.54 -31.18
C ALA A 264 -34.10 2.98 -32.67
N GLY A 265 -34.34 1.99 -33.54
CA GLY A 265 -35.00 2.17 -34.84
C GLY A 265 -34.54 1.23 -35.96
N SER A 266 -35.09 0.01 -36.00
CA SER A 266 -35.04 -0.99 -37.11
C SER A 266 -35.63 -0.47 -38.45
N PRO A 267 -35.71 -1.27 -39.53
CA PRO A 267 -34.75 -2.24 -40.13
C PRO A 267 -34.60 -2.04 -41.66
N ALA A 268 -33.61 -2.68 -42.32
CA ALA A 268 -33.80 -3.49 -43.56
C ALA A 268 -32.49 -3.89 -44.26
N SER A 269 -32.47 -5.16 -44.67
CA SER A 269 -31.89 -5.73 -45.90
C SER A 269 -30.41 -5.54 -46.28
N SER A 270 -29.76 -6.71 -46.36
CA SER A 270 -29.06 -7.24 -47.55
C SER A 270 -27.54 -7.03 -47.72
N THR A 271 -26.91 -8.19 -47.92
CA THR A 271 -25.78 -8.51 -48.82
C THR A 271 -24.33 -8.13 -48.49
N SER A 272 -23.56 -9.20 -48.28
CA SER A 272 -22.26 -9.54 -48.87
C SER A 272 -21.14 -8.47 -48.91
N SER A 273 -20.00 -8.79 -48.29
CA SER A 273 -18.93 -9.52 -49.00
C SER A 273 -17.64 -9.55 -48.18
N ARG A 274 -16.90 -10.64 -48.37
CA ARG A 274 -15.55 -10.91 -47.88
C ARG A 274 -14.57 -9.85 -48.42
N ARG A 275 -13.56 -9.48 -47.63
CA ARG A 275 -12.14 -9.53 -48.05
C ARG A 275 -11.18 -9.39 -46.88
N THR A 276 -10.13 -10.20 -46.99
CA THR A 276 -8.98 -10.42 -46.12
C THR A 276 -7.80 -9.49 -46.46
N CYS A 277 -6.78 -9.52 -45.59
CA CYS A 277 -5.38 -9.08 -45.77
C CYS A 277 -5.12 -7.56 -45.62
N ALA A 278 -3.98 -7.06 -45.11
CA ALA A 278 -2.70 -7.64 -44.76
C ALA A 278 -1.92 -6.73 -43.78
N THR A 279 -0.93 -7.33 -43.13
CA THR A 279 0.20 -6.76 -42.39
C THR A 279 1.10 -5.82 -43.21
N SER A 280 1.63 -4.75 -42.59
CA SER A 280 2.90 -4.11 -42.98
C SER A 280 3.59 -3.41 -41.79
N ARG A 281 4.89 -3.14 -41.97
CA ARG A 281 6.03 -3.14 -41.01
C ARG A 281 6.38 -1.76 -40.37
N PRO A 282 7.34 -1.70 -39.41
CA PRO A 282 7.67 -0.52 -38.60
C PRO A 282 8.75 0.39 -39.23
N CYS A 283 8.86 1.62 -38.75
CA CYS A 283 9.88 2.59 -39.16
C CYS A 283 10.79 3.00 -37.99
N SER A 284 12.09 2.88 -38.21
CA SER A 284 13.21 3.25 -37.33
C SER A 284 13.86 4.55 -37.78
N ARG A 285 14.27 5.44 -36.87
CA ARG A 285 15.36 6.41 -37.11
C ARG A 285 16.17 6.68 -35.84
N CYS A 286 17.48 6.42 -35.93
CA CYS A 286 18.54 6.87 -35.02
C CYS A 286 18.93 8.33 -35.34
N ALA A 287 19.38 9.08 -34.34
CA ALA A 287 20.47 10.04 -34.48
C ALA A 287 21.11 10.36 -33.12
N THR A 288 22.43 10.28 -33.12
CA THR A 288 23.42 10.45 -32.04
C THR A 288 23.78 11.91 -31.78
N SER A 289 24.07 12.28 -30.52
CA SER A 289 25.16 13.23 -30.20
C SER A 289 25.66 13.04 -28.76
N ARG A 290 26.91 12.58 -28.66
CA ARG A 290 27.78 12.68 -27.48
C ARG A 290 28.75 13.84 -27.74
N THR A 291 28.99 14.70 -26.76
CA THR A 291 30.27 15.42 -26.61
C THR A 291 30.60 15.56 -25.12
N PRO A 292 31.89 15.41 -24.73
CA PRO A 292 32.31 15.34 -23.33
C PRO A 292 32.83 16.71 -22.82
N ARG A 293 32.71 16.98 -21.52
CA ARG A 293 33.54 17.96 -20.82
C ARG A 293 34.34 17.26 -19.71
N ARG A 294 35.67 17.32 -19.81
CA ARG A 294 36.65 16.96 -18.76
C ARG A 294 36.94 18.19 -17.85
N PRO A 295 37.90 18.15 -16.92
CA PRO A 295 37.68 17.93 -15.49
C PRO A 295 37.98 19.18 -14.65
N TRP A 296 37.50 19.20 -13.41
CA TRP A 296 37.87 20.21 -12.42
C TRP A 296 39.34 20.05 -11.99
N SER A 297 40.08 21.15 -12.08
CA SER A 297 41.43 21.31 -11.54
C SER A 297 41.35 21.59 -10.04
N ALA A 298 42.15 20.87 -9.26
CA ALA A 298 42.41 21.15 -7.86
C ALA A 298 43.12 22.50 -7.71
N ALA A 299 42.63 23.36 -6.81
CA ALA A 299 43.33 24.54 -6.35
C ALA A 299 43.53 24.45 -4.83
N THR A 300 44.80 24.42 -4.49
CA THR A 300 45.44 24.53 -3.18
C THR A 300 44.99 25.72 -2.35
N SER A 301 44.80 25.49 -1.05
CA SER A 301 44.82 26.51 0.01
C SER A 301 46.17 27.22 0.08
N PRO A 302 46.21 28.50 0.47
CA PRO A 302 47.32 29.05 1.23
C PRO A 302 46.88 29.42 2.65
N ASN A 303 47.79 29.10 3.55
CA ASN A 303 47.83 29.41 4.96
C ASN A 303 48.38 30.84 5.14
N SER A 304 47.73 31.69 5.94
CA SER A 304 48.25 32.89 6.62
C SER A 304 47.05 33.52 7.36
N GLY A 305 47.00 33.78 8.66
CA GLY A 305 48.04 34.10 9.63
C GLY A 305 47.62 35.42 10.31
N SER A 306 47.70 35.45 11.64
CA SER A 306 47.34 36.52 12.61
C SER A 306 45.90 36.52 13.11
#